data_AF-A0A6G0YQZ8-F1
#
_entry.id   AF-A0A6G0YQZ8-F1
#
_cell.length_a   1.000
_cell.length_b   1.000
_cell.length_c   1.000
_cell.angle_alpha   90.00
_cell.angle_beta   90.00
_cell.angle_gamma   90.00
#
_symmetry.space_group_name_H-M   'P 1'
#
loop_
_entity.id
_entity.type
_entity.pdbx_description
1 polymer ?
#
loop_
_entity_poly.entity_id
_entity_poly.type
_entity_poly.pdbx_seq_one_letter_code
_entity_poly.pdbx_strand_id
1 'polypeptide(L)'
;MSEMTSLFVSSRTSDTSYTLNAIVTPRVTVDLPIKKCSVSTWTHFKDVSLADPNFHIPGRIDLLLGAEVFMDSIQNGKISGPANTPTFQNSKFGRTVHGTSEMQSNQQIQVPSTASFVITSCAIA
;
A
#
# COMPACT_ATOMS: atom_id res chain seq x y z
N MET A 1 3.64 9.83 26.54
CA MET A 1 3.94 8.39 26.69
C MET A 1 3.30 7.70 25.50
N SER A 2 4.06 6.93 24.73
CA SER A 2 3.51 6.15 23.61
C SER A 2 2.73 4.98 24.17
N GLU A 3 1.42 4.91 23.90
CA GLU A 3 0.58 3.79 24.32
C GLU A 3 0.73 2.63 23.32
N MET A 4 0.78 1.41 23.84
CA MET A 4 0.78 0.20 23.02
C MET A 4 -0.56 -0.51 23.20
N THR A 5 -1.11 -1.00 22.09
CA THR A 5 -2.36 -1.77 22.09
C THR A 5 -2.24 -3.00 21.23
N SER A 6 -3.00 -4.05 21.57
CA SER A 6 -3.15 -5.24 20.76
C SER A 6 -4.36 -5.08 19.85
N LEU A 7 -4.19 -5.35 18.56
CA LEU A 7 -5.23 -5.20 17.54
C LEU A 7 -5.33 -6.45 16.67
N PHE A 8 -6.55 -6.73 16.22
CA PHE A 8 -6.85 -7.85 15.32
C PHE A 8 -7.17 -7.30 13.93
N VAL A 9 -6.42 -7.75 12.93
CA VAL A 9 -6.54 -7.32 11.54
C VAL A 9 -6.90 -8.51 10.68
N SER A 10 -7.91 -8.37 9.83
CA SER A 10 -8.30 -9.38 8.84
C SER A 10 -8.11 -8.85 7.43
N SER A 11 -7.76 -9.74 6.50
CA SER A 11 -7.77 -9.43 5.08
C SER A 11 -9.21 -9.24 4.59
N ARG A 12 -9.39 -8.34 3.63
CA ARG A 12 -10.66 -8.21 2.88
C ARG A 12 -10.82 -9.27 1.80
N THR A 13 -9.73 -9.88 1.36
CA THR A 13 -9.69 -10.70 0.13
C THR A 13 -9.34 -12.17 0.37
N SER A 14 -8.96 -12.52 1.60
CA SER A 14 -8.64 -13.88 2.03
C SER A 14 -9.08 -14.10 3.47
N ASP A 15 -9.05 -15.34 3.95
CA ASP A 15 -9.32 -15.69 5.35
C ASP A 15 -8.14 -15.41 6.29
N THR A 16 -7.13 -14.66 5.84
CA THR A 16 -5.95 -14.35 6.67
C THR A 16 -6.28 -13.31 7.73
N SER A 17 -5.82 -13.56 8.95
CA SER A 17 -5.86 -12.59 10.05
C SER A 17 -4.56 -12.56 10.86
N TYR A 18 -4.32 -11.41 11.51
CA TYR A 18 -3.17 -11.16 12.37
C TYR A 18 -3.61 -10.54 13.68
N THR A 19 -2.97 -10.97 14.77
CA THR A 19 -2.97 -10.24 16.04
C THR A 19 -1.65 -9.51 16.14
N LEU A 20 -1.69 -8.18 16.22
CA LEU A 20 -0.53 -7.31 16.19
C LEU A 20 -0.49 -6.43 17.44
N ASN A 21 0.70 -6.17 17.95
CA ASN A 21 0.92 -5.08 18.90
C ASN A 21 1.32 -3.84 18.12
N ALA A 22 0.66 -2.71 18.40
CA ALA A 22 0.91 -1.46 17.70
C ALA A 22 1.01 -0.29 18.68
N ILE A 23 1.75 0.73 18.26
CA ILE A 23 1.85 2.00 18.99
C ILE A 23 0.73 2.91 18.53
N VAL A 24 -0.01 3.47 19.49
CA VAL A 24 -1.07 4.44 19.25
C VAL A 24 -0.44 5.81 19.01
N THR A 25 -0.76 6.39 17.86
CA THR A 25 -0.38 7.77 17.48
C THR A 25 -1.64 8.54 17.05
N PRO A 26 -1.72 9.85 17.30
CA PRO A 26 -2.82 10.68 16.78
C PRO A 26 -2.95 10.58 15.25
N ARG A 27 -1.82 10.44 14.55
CA ARG A 27 -1.77 10.35 13.08
C ARG A 27 -0.58 9.52 12.62
N VAL A 28 -0.83 8.56 11.72
CA VAL A 28 0.21 7.69 11.14
C VAL A 28 0.92 8.43 10.00
N THR A 29 0.16 8.97 9.05
CA THR A 29 0.65 9.75 7.91
C THR A 29 -0.32 10.89 7.58
N VAL A 30 0.10 11.81 6.69
CA VAL A 30 -0.85 12.63 5.92
C VAL A 30 -1.75 11.73 5.06
N ASP A 31 -2.78 12.31 4.44
CA ASP A 31 -3.64 11.54 3.54
C ASP A 31 -2.85 11.08 2.32
N LEU A 32 -2.98 9.80 1.99
CA LEU A 32 -2.28 9.15 0.89
C LEU A 32 -3.27 8.51 -0.09
N PRO A 33 -2.97 8.55 -1.39
CA PRO A 33 -1.94 9.36 -2.02
C PRO A 33 -2.23 10.86 -1.84
N ILE A 34 -1.20 11.71 -1.84
CA ILE A 34 -1.34 13.18 -1.66
C ILE A 34 -2.29 13.78 -2.70
N LYS A 35 -2.34 13.19 -3.89
CA LYS A 35 -3.25 13.53 -4.98
C LYS A 35 -3.88 12.26 -5.52
N LYS A 36 -5.10 12.37 -6.05
CA LYS A 36 -5.77 11.26 -6.71
C LYS A 36 -4.91 10.74 -7.87
N CYS A 37 -4.71 9.43 -7.93
CA CYS A 37 -4.02 8.77 -9.03
C CYS A 37 -5.02 8.40 -10.12
N SER A 38 -4.69 8.70 -11.38
CA SER A 38 -5.47 8.20 -12.52
C SER A 38 -5.07 6.74 -12.79
N VAL A 39 -6.03 5.83 -12.64
CA VAL A 39 -5.83 4.38 -12.84
C VAL A 39 -6.47 3.88 -14.14
N SER A 40 -7.21 4.73 -14.85
CA SER A 40 -8.00 4.35 -16.03
C SER A 40 -7.17 3.82 -17.19
N THR A 41 -5.89 4.20 -17.27
CA THR A 41 -4.95 3.79 -18.32
C THR A 41 -4.30 2.43 -18.06
N TRP A 42 -4.41 1.89 -16.84
CA TRP A 42 -3.77 0.64 -16.47
C TRP A 42 -4.68 -0.54 -16.79
N THR A 43 -4.69 -0.98 -18.04
CA THR A 43 -5.59 -2.05 -18.50
C THR A 43 -5.33 -3.39 -17.83
N HIS A 44 -4.11 -3.63 -17.30
CA HIS A 44 -3.75 -4.80 -16.50
C HIS A 44 -4.36 -4.79 -15.08
N PHE A 45 -5.10 -3.74 -14.70
CA PHE A 45 -5.85 -3.67 -13.43
C PHE A 45 -7.22 -4.36 -13.49
N LYS A 46 -7.74 -4.67 -14.68
CA LYS A 46 -9.08 -5.26 -14.80
C LYS A 46 -9.12 -6.61 -14.07
N ASP A 47 -10.08 -6.73 -13.15
CA ASP A 47 -10.37 -7.95 -12.38
C ASP A 47 -9.31 -8.36 -11.34
N VAL A 48 -8.54 -7.39 -10.83
CA VAL A 48 -7.55 -7.63 -9.78
C VAL A 48 -8.15 -7.33 -8.40
N SER A 49 -8.23 -8.34 -7.53
CA SER A 49 -8.62 -8.15 -6.13
C SER A 49 -7.47 -7.51 -5.33
N LEU A 50 -7.55 -6.20 -5.15
CA LEU A 50 -6.56 -5.42 -4.41
C LEU A 50 -6.77 -5.53 -2.90
N ALA A 51 -5.70 -5.41 -2.14
CA ALA A 51 -5.73 -5.29 -0.68
C ALA A 51 -6.24 -3.90 -0.23
N ASP A 52 -6.18 -2.88 -1.09
CA ASP A 52 -6.90 -1.62 -0.95
C ASP A 52 -7.49 -1.17 -2.32
N PRO A 53 -8.83 -1.11 -2.52
CA PRO A 53 -9.42 -0.72 -3.79
C PRO A 53 -9.40 0.81 -3.97
N ASN A 54 -9.26 1.55 -2.87
CA ASN A 54 -9.27 3.00 -2.81
C ASN A 54 -7.86 3.58 -2.75
N PHE A 55 -6.83 2.77 -2.97
CA PHE A 55 -5.40 3.14 -2.93
C PHE A 55 -5.04 4.36 -3.81
N HIS A 56 -5.91 4.69 -4.78
CA HIS A 56 -5.76 5.76 -5.76
C HIS A 56 -6.47 7.06 -5.35
N ILE A 57 -7.18 7.07 -4.23
CA ILE A 57 -7.96 8.20 -3.71
C ILE A 57 -7.29 8.67 -2.41
N PRO A 58 -7.02 9.98 -2.24
CA PRO A 58 -6.46 10.49 -0.99
C PRO A 58 -7.31 10.07 0.22
N GLY A 59 -6.68 9.43 1.20
CA GLY A 59 -7.35 8.94 2.38
C GLY A 59 -6.42 8.77 3.58
N ARG A 60 -7.03 8.71 4.77
CA ARG A 60 -6.33 8.46 6.02
C ARG A 60 -5.76 7.05 6.04
N ILE A 61 -4.57 6.91 6.63
CA ILE A 61 -3.98 5.63 6.98
C ILE A 61 -4.20 5.38 8.47
N ASP A 62 -4.83 4.25 8.79
CA ASP A 62 -5.13 3.84 10.16
C ASP A 62 -4.04 2.95 10.77
N LEU A 63 -3.28 2.22 9.94
CA LEU A 63 -2.28 1.26 10.41
C LEU A 63 -1.05 1.23 9.48
N LEU A 64 0.15 1.34 10.07
CA LEU A 64 1.44 1.07 9.43
C LEU A 64 1.94 -0.28 9.92
N LEU A 65 2.09 -1.25 9.02
CA LEU A 65 2.63 -2.56 9.39
C LEU A 65 4.15 -2.50 9.52
N GLY A 66 4.70 -3.18 10.52
CA GLY A 66 6.14 -3.33 10.65
C GLY A 66 6.72 -4.23 9.54
N ALA A 67 8.04 -4.15 9.35
CA ALA A 67 8.76 -4.96 8.36
C ALA A 67 8.59 -6.47 8.55
N GLU A 68 8.44 -6.92 9.80
CA GLU A 68 8.19 -8.34 10.14
C GLU A 68 6.89 -8.85 9.53
N VAL A 69 5.79 -8.13 9.77
CA VAL A 69 4.46 -8.47 9.22
C VAL A 69 4.48 -8.34 7.70
N PHE A 70 5.14 -7.30 7.18
CA PHE A 70 5.28 -7.11 5.74
C PHE A 70 5.94 -8.32 5.08
N MET A 71 7.11 -8.76 5.57
CA MET A 71 7.84 -9.88 4.99
C MET A 71 7.05 -11.19 5.06
N ASP A 72 6.35 -11.46 6.17
CA ASP A 72 5.48 -12.63 6.27
C ASP A 72 4.23 -12.54 5.37
N SER A 73 3.76 -11.32 5.09
CA SER A 73 2.56 -11.11 4.28
C SER A 73 2.79 -11.30 2.78
N ILE A 74 4.01 -11.07 2.28
CA ILE A 74 4.32 -11.16 0.85
C ILE A 74 4.22 -12.61 0.36
N GLN A 75 3.61 -12.79 -0.80
CA GLN A 75 3.42 -14.11 -1.43
C GLN A 75 3.99 -14.13 -2.85
N ASN A 76 4.21 -15.33 -3.39
CA ASN A 76 4.57 -15.45 -4.80
C ASN A 76 3.47 -14.90 -5.71
N GLY A 77 3.90 -14.26 -6.80
CA GLY A 77 3.01 -13.71 -7.82
C GLY A 77 3.20 -12.21 -7.96
N LYS A 78 3.74 -11.84 -9.12
CA LYS A 78 3.96 -10.45 -9.54
C LYS A 78 3.28 -10.26 -10.89
N ILE A 79 2.50 -9.19 -11.03
CA ILE A 79 1.88 -8.81 -12.30
C ILE A 79 2.44 -7.45 -12.68
N SER A 80 3.40 -7.45 -13.60
CA SER A 80 3.97 -6.22 -14.16
C SER A 80 3.13 -5.75 -15.34
N GLY A 81 2.85 -4.45 -15.38
CA GLY A 81 2.29 -3.81 -16.58
C GLY A 81 3.37 -3.30 -17.53
N PRO A 82 2.98 -2.52 -18.56
CA PRO A 82 3.90 -1.78 -19.42
C PRO A 82 4.83 -0.84 -18.64
N ALA A 83 5.87 -0.34 -19.31
CA ALA A 83 6.73 0.70 -18.74
C ALA A 83 5.91 1.89 -18.19
N ASN A 84 6.38 2.47 -17.09
CA ASN A 84 5.73 3.59 -16.38
C ASN A 84 4.33 3.28 -15.81
N THR A 85 4.00 1.99 -15.65
CA THR A 85 2.82 1.54 -14.92
C THR A 85 3.21 0.75 -13.67
N PRO A 86 2.36 0.74 -12.64
CA PRO A 86 2.70 0.03 -11.42
C PRO A 86 2.61 -1.48 -11.61
N THR A 87 3.32 -2.16 -10.73
CA THR A 87 3.33 -3.62 -10.60
C THR A 87 2.45 -4.03 -9.43
N PHE A 88 1.74 -5.15 -9.57
CA PHE A 88 1.10 -5.80 -8.45
C PHE A 88 1.96 -6.88 -7.82
N GLN A 89 1.87 -6.98 -6.51
CA GLN A 89 2.51 -8.01 -5.71
C GLN A 89 1.45 -8.71 -4.87
N ASN A 90 1.35 -10.04 -5.00
CA ASN A 90 0.49 -10.84 -4.14
C ASN A 90 0.95 -10.73 -2.68
N SER A 91 -0.02 -10.65 -1.79
CA SER A 91 0.17 -10.75 -0.35
C SER A 91 -1.02 -11.47 0.29
N LYS A 92 -0.86 -11.94 1.52
CA LYS A 92 -1.94 -12.52 2.32
C LYS A 92 -3.11 -11.56 2.55
N PHE A 93 -2.88 -10.24 2.44
CA PHE A 93 -3.95 -9.24 2.52
C PHE A 93 -4.71 -9.00 1.21
N GLY A 94 -4.20 -9.51 0.09
CA GLY A 94 -4.64 -9.21 -1.27
C GLY A 94 -3.51 -8.62 -2.11
N ARG A 95 -3.78 -8.28 -3.37
CA ARG A 95 -2.74 -7.69 -4.23
C ARG A 95 -2.43 -6.26 -3.85
N THR A 96 -1.15 -5.98 -3.74
CA THR A 96 -0.59 -4.69 -3.37
C THR A 96 -0.01 -3.98 -4.59
N VAL A 97 -0.07 -2.65 -4.64
CA VAL A 97 0.38 -1.84 -5.79
C VAL A 97 1.76 -1.26 -5.50
N HIS A 98 2.72 -1.46 -6.40
CA HIS A 98 4.12 -1.07 -6.25
C HIS A 98 4.64 -0.32 -7.47
N GLY A 99 5.61 0.56 -7.25
CA GLY A 99 6.33 1.27 -8.32
C GLY A 99 5.71 2.62 -8.68
N THR A 100 6.39 3.31 -9.59
CA THR A 100 6.05 4.66 -10.01
C THR A 100 5.12 4.66 -11.20
N SER A 101 3.99 5.34 -11.04
CA SER A 101 3.22 5.83 -12.17
C SER A 101 3.57 7.28 -12.47
N GLU A 102 3.62 7.66 -13.74
CA GLU A 102 3.60 9.08 -14.11
C GLU A 102 2.32 9.72 -13.57
N MET A 103 2.40 10.35 -12.41
CA MET A 103 1.38 11.29 -11.99
C MET A 103 1.48 12.44 -12.99
N GLN A 104 0.47 12.60 -13.84
CA GLN A 104 0.37 13.78 -14.71
C GLN A 104 0.19 15.02 -13.84
N SER A 105 1.29 15.56 -13.31
CA SER A 105 1.36 16.93 -12.85
C SER A 105 2.02 17.74 -13.94
N ASN A 106 1.32 18.77 -14.42
CA ASN A 106 1.90 19.82 -15.25
C ASN A 106 2.89 20.72 -14.44
N GLN A 107 3.49 20.16 -13.39
CA GLN A 107 4.53 20.75 -12.55
C GLN A 107 5.46 19.63 -12.09
N GLN A 108 6.75 19.78 -12.41
CA GLN A 108 7.86 18.92 -11.99
C GLN A 108 8.02 18.95 -10.47
N ILE A 109 7.25 18.14 -9.76
CA ILE A 109 7.68 17.63 -8.48
C ILE A 109 7.64 16.12 -8.67
N GLN A 110 8.82 15.51 -8.83
CA GLN A 110 8.96 14.06 -8.71
C GLN A 110 8.63 13.70 -7.27
N VAL A 111 7.34 13.48 -7.00
CA VAL A 111 6.90 12.90 -5.75
C VAL A 111 7.23 11.42 -5.88
N PRO A 112 8.10 10.84 -5.01
CA PRO A 112 8.21 9.40 -4.93
C PRO A 112 6.79 8.88 -4.69
N SER A 113 6.24 8.10 -5.61
CA SER A 113 4.95 7.47 -5.35
C SER A 113 5.22 6.38 -4.33
N THR A 114 5.04 6.72 -3.06
CA THR A 114 4.92 5.77 -1.98
C THR A 114 3.81 4.81 -2.40
N ALA A 115 4.19 3.55 -2.62
CA ALA A 115 3.25 2.46 -2.81
C ALA A 115 2.17 2.59 -1.74
N SER A 116 0.90 2.66 -2.13
CA SER A 116 -0.22 2.66 -1.18
C SER A 116 -0.40 1.25 -0.61
N PHE A 117 0.58 0.81 0.17
CA PHE A 117 0.44 0.20 1.49
C PHE A 117 1.33 1.05 2.34
N VAL A 118 0.90 1.49 3.51
CA VAL A 118 1.88 2.04 4.44
C VAL A 118 2.77 0.87 4.90
N ILE A 119 3.81 0.57 4.11
CA ILE A 119 5.15 0.08 4.43
C ILE A 119 6.07 0.44 3.24
N THR A 120 6.81 1.53 3.36
CA THR A 120 8.18 1.57 2.80
C THR A 120 9.08 2.14 3.87
N SER A 121 9.65 1.27 4.70
CA SER A 121 10.97 1.54 5.27
C SER A 121 11.98 0.75 4.44
N CYS A 122 12.55 1.39 3.43
CA CYS A 122 13.89 1.01 3.00
C CYS A 122 14.81 1.34 4.18
N ALA A 123 15.13 0.34 5.00
CA ALA A 123 16.39 0.33 5.74
C ALA A 123 17.33 -0.57 4.94
N ILE A 124 18.07 0.03 4.01
CA ILE A 124 19.35 -0.53 3.60
C ILE A 124 20.36 0.23 4.45
N ALA A 125 21.14 -0.51 5.24
CA ALA A 125 22.28 0.02 5.97
C ALA A 125 23.29 0.70 5.02
#